data_AF-B3RTC7-F1
#
_entry.id   AF-B3RTC7-F1
#
_cell.length_a   1.000
_cell.length_b   1.000
_cell.length_c   1.000
_cell.angle_alpha   90.00
_cell.angle_beta   90.00
_cell.angle_gamma   90.00
#
_symmetry.space_group_name_H-M   'P 1'
#
loop_
_entity.id
_entity.type
_entity.pdbx_description
1 polymer ?
#
loop_
_entity_poly.entity_id
_entity_poly.type
_entity_poly.pdbx_seq_one_letter_code
_entity_poly.pdbx_strand_id
1 'polypeptide(L)'
;GLHHTQSRLDRDNYINIDLSKVAPEYQHNFNTYANPHNDDFAVEYDYNSVMHYGRTDFSTDGTDVITPIIGTALIGQRLGMSYFDYVTINQMYGC
;
A
#
# COMPACT_ATOMS: atom_id res chain seq x y z
N GLY A 1 2.77 9.12 11.97
CA GLY A 1 1.53 8.63 11.32
C GLY A 1 1.90 7.59 10.29
N LEU A 2 0.93 6.96 9.62
CA LEU A 2 1.18 5.93 8.61
C LEU A 2 1.14 6.51 7.19
N HIS A 3 2.12 6.14 6.37
CA HIS A 3 2.03 6.28 4.92
C HIS A 3 1.13 5.19 4.34
N HIS A 4 0.75 5.34 3.07
CA HIS A 4 0.02 4.30 2.38
C HIS A 4 0.81 3.00 2.26
N THR A 5 0.10 1.88 2.24
CA THR A 5 0.73 0.55 2.28
C THR A 5 1.56 0.29 1.03
N GLN A 6 1.10 0.75 -0.14
CA GLN A 6 1.89 0.73 -1.38
C GLN A 6 3.05 1.72 -1.40
N SER A 7 3.33 2.47 -0.32
CA SER A 7 4.50 3.33 -0.21
C SER A 7 5.60 2.73 0.67
N ARG A 8 5.47 1.47 1.12
CA ARG A 8 6.54 0.78 1.84
C ARG A 8 7.78 0.57 0.95
N LEU A 9 8.97 0.56 1.54
CA LEU A 9 10.23 0.29 0.83
C LEU A 9 10.29 -1.12 0.23
N ASP A 10 9.64 -2.10 0.88
CA ASP A 10 9.62 -3.50 0.46
C ASP A 10 8.48 -3.85 -0.50
N ARG A 11 7.66 -2.85 -0.92
CA ARG A 11 6.43 -3.09 -1.70
C ARG A 11 6.67 -3.86 -3.00
N ASP A 12 7.83 -3.70 -3.63
CA ASP A 12 8.12 -4.27 -4.95
C ASP A 12 8.30 -5.80 -4.86
N ASN A 13 8.37 -6.37 -3.65
CA ASN A 13 8.28 -7.81 -3.39
C ASN A 13 6.83 -8.34 -3.37
N TYR A 14 5.82 -7.45 -3.42
CA TYR A 14 4.40 -7.78 -3.23
C TYR A 14 3.52 -7.25 -4.35
N ILE A 15 3.84 -6.10 -4.93
CA ILE A 15 3.05 -5.45 -5.97
C ILE A 15 3.96 -4.96 -7.10
N ASN A 16 3.40 -4.89 -8.30
CA ASN A 16 3.97 -4.18 -9.44
C ASN A 16 3.20 -2.88 -9.66
N ILE A 17 3.91 -1.79 -9.96
CA ILE A 17 3.33 -0.48 -10.24
C ILE A 17 3.72 -0.02 -11.65
N ASP A 18 2.72 0.21 -12.50
CA ASP A 18 2.91 0.69 -13.86
C ASP A 18 2.66 2.20 -13.93
N LEU A 19 3.71 2.98 -13.69
CA LEU A 19 3.64 4.45 -13.71
C LEU A 19 3.37 5.04 -15.09
N SER A 20 3.50 4.25 -16.17
CA SER A 20 3.16 4.72 -17.52
C SER A 20 1.66 5.01 -17.67
N LYS A 21 0.83 4.41 -16.80
CA LYS A 21 -0.62 4.60 -16.72
C LYS A 21 -1.04 5.69 -15.72
N VAL A 22 -0.09 6.45 -15.18
CA VAL A 22 -0.33 7.51 -14.20
C VAL A 22 0.15 8.83 -14.78
N ALA A 23 -0.69 9.86 -14.74
CA ALA A 23 -0.31 11.19 -15.22
C ALA A 23 0.92 11.71 -14.45
N PRO A 24 1.90 12.36 -15.10
CA PRO A 24 3.17 12.75 -14.48
C PRO A 24 3.02 13.53 -13.16
N GLU A 25 2.03 14.42 -13.09
CA GLU A 25 1.72 15.22 -11.90
C GLU A 25 1.26 14.38 -10.69
N TYR A 26 0.80 13.13 -10.89
CA TYR A 26 0.34 12.24 -9.84
C TYR A 26 1.31 11.09 -9.51
N GLN A 27 2.39 10.90 -10.25
CA GLN A 27 3.33 9.80 -10.02
C GLN A 27 3.98 9.84 -8.62
N HIS A 28 4.10 11.04 -8.03
CA HIS A 28 4.61 11.20 -6.66
C HIS A 28 3.77 10.49 -5.58
N ASN A 29 2.50 10.17 -5.86
CA ASN A 29 1.64 9.38 -4.95
C ASN A 29 2.12 7.93 -4.79
N PHE A 30 3.03 7.48 -5.64
CA PHE A 30 3.64 6.16 -5.63
C PHE A 30 5.11 6.22 -5.18
N ASN A 31 5.53 7.29 -4.49
CA ASN A 31 6.84 7.30 -3.85
C ASN A 31 6.90 6.30 -2.69
N THR A 32 8.07 5.72 -2.49
CA THR A 32 8.37 4.84 -1.35
C THR A 32 9.02 5.62 -0.22
N TYR A 33 8.70 5.26 1.01
CA TYR A 33 9.26 5.87 2.22
C TYR A 33 9.66 4.78 3.21
N ALA A 34 10.77 5.00 3.92
CA ALA A 34 11.09 4.20 5.10
C ALA A 34 9.95 4.35 6.11
N ASN A 35 9.42 3.24 6.61
CA ASN A 35 8.42 3.28 7.66
C ASN A 35 9.01 2.55 8.87
N PRO A 36 9.66 3.27 9.80
CA PRO A 36 10.28 2.64 10.97
C PRO A 36 9.27 1.82 11.75
N HIS A 37 7.98 2.15 11.74
CA HIS A 37 6.98 1.34 12.44
C HIS A 37 6.70 0.00 11.73
N ASN A 38 6.68 -0.04 10.40
CA ASN A 38 6.50 -1.34 9.72
C ASN A 38 7.80 -2.15 9.73
N ASP A 39 8.93 -1.48 9.54
CA ASP A 39 10.25 -2.07 9.41
C ASP A 39 10.80 -2.55 10.77
N ASP A 40 10.58 -1.79 11.86
CA ASP A 40 11.05 -2.15 13.20
C ASP A 40 10.12 -3.14 13.92
N PHE A 41 8.82 -3.17 13.59
CA PHE A 41 7.86 -4.06 14.24
C PHE A 41 7.61 -5.38 13.50
N ALA A 42 8.35 -5.65 12.42
CA ALA A 42 8.24 -6.87 11.61
C ALA A 42 6.80 -7.18 11.13
N VAL A 43 6.03 -6.14 10.82
CA VAL A 43 4.66 -6.30 10.31
C VAL A 43 4.71 -6.60 8.81
N GLU A 44 4.13 -7.74 8.43
CA GLU A 44 4.05 -8.19 7.05
C GLU A 44 3.34 -7.18 6.14
N TYR A 45 3.57 -7.30 4.82
CA TYR A 45 2.88 -6.46 3.85
C TYR A 45 1.40 -6.85 3.75
N ASP A 46 0.51 -5.92 4.10
CA ASP A 46 -0.92 -6.17 4.15
C ASP A 46 -1.67 -5.63 2.93
N TYR A 47 -1.99 -6.52 1.98
CA TYR A 47 -2.82 -6.19 0.82
C TYR A 47 -4.21 -5.65 1.20
N ASN A 48 -4.76 -6.09 2.34
CA ASN A 48 -6.10 -5.70 2.80
C ASN A 48 -6.09 -4.46 3.71
N SER A 49 -4.94 -3.81 3.92
CA SER A 49 -4.85 -2.59 4.71
C SER A 49 -5.79 -1.52 4.14
N VAL A 50 -6.49 -0.80 5.03
CA VAL A 50 -7.33 0.35 4.62
C VAL A 50 -6.50 1.47 3.98
N MET A 51 -5.20 1.47 4.27
CA MET A 51 -4.22 2.40 3.74
C MET A 51 -3.64 1.97 2.39
N HIS A 52 -4.03 0.82 1.84
CA HIS A 52 -3.57 0.35 0.53
C HIS A 52 -4.43 0.93 -0.60
N TYR A 53 -3.79 1.46 -1.65
CA TYR A 53 -4.48 1.86 -2.87
C TYR A 53 -5.13 0.69 -3.62
N GLY A 54 -6.19 0.99 -4.37
CA GLY A 54 -6.81 0.05 -5.29
C GLY A 54 -6.02 -0.16 -6.57
N ARG A 55 -6.42 -1.15 -7.37
CA ARG A 55 -5.73 -1.52 -8.61
C ARG A 55 -5.69 -0.38 -9.63
N THR A 56 -6.76 0.41 -9.70
CA THR A 56 -6.97 1.45 -10.73
C THR A 56 -6.78 2.88 -10.21
N ASP A 57 -6.28 3.05 -8.98
CA ASP A 57 -6.08 4.38 -8.40
C ASP A 57 -5.09 5.18 -9.27
N PHE A 58 -5.48 6.41 -9.64
CA PHE A 58 -4.74 7.31 -10.55
C PHE A 58 -4.53 6.81 -11.99
N SER A 59 -5.23 5.76 -12.41
CA SER A 59 -5.18 5.25 -13.78
C SER A 59 -5.72 6.26 -14.79
N THR A 60 -4.99 6.47 -15.89
CA THR A 60 -5.41 7.35 -16.99
C THR A 60 -6.38 6.68 -17.97
N ASP A 61 -6.37 5.35 -18.04
CA ASP A 61 -7.19 4.56 -18.98
C ASP A 61 -8.15 3.59 -18.28
N GLY A 62 -8.18 3.61 -16.93
CA GLY A 62 -9.01 2.73 -16.11
C GLY A 62 -8.48 1.31 -15.95
N THR A 63 -7.30 1.00 -16.51
CA THR A 63 -6.64 -0.30 -16.32
C THR A 63 -5.80 -0.31 -15.05
N ASP A 64 -5.35 -1.51 -14.64
CA ASP A 64 -4.58 -1.69 -13.41
C ASP A 64 -3.24 -0.95 -13.48
N VAL A 65 -3.06 -0.02 -12.54
CA VAL A 65 -1.78 0.63 -12.19
C VAL A 65 -1.04 -0.24 -11.18
N ILE A 66 -1.74 -0.77 -10.17
CA ILE A 66 -1.18 -1.67 -9.16
C ILE A 66 -1.67 -3.09 -9.40
N THR A 67 -0.73 -4.03 -9.56
CA THR A 67 -1.01 -5.46 -9.66
C THR A 67 -0.28 -6.25 -8.59
N PRO A 68 -1.01 -6.94 -7.67
CA PRO A 68 -0.39 -7.86 -6.73
C PRO A 68 0.38 -8.98 -7.44
N ILE A 69 1.54 -9.35 -6.92
CA ILE A 69 2.33 -10.49 -7.38
C ILE A 69 1.58 -11.79 -7.12
N ILE A 70 0.92 -11.89 -5.96
CA ILE A 70 -0.07 -12.94 -5.71
C ILE A 70 -1.39 -12.51 -6.37
N GLY A 71 -1.66 -13.01 -7.57
CA GLY A 71 -2.78 -12.54 -8.40
C GLY A 71 -4.18 -12.68 -7.78
N THR A 72 -4.34 -13.48 -6.71
CA THR A 72 -5.61 -13.62 -5.97
C THR A 72 -5.78 -12.61 -4.83
N ALA A 73 -4.74 -11.83 -4.51
CA ALA A 73 -4.83 -10.84 -3.45
C ALA A 73 -5.74 -9.68 -3.85
N LEU A 74 -6.61 -9.27 -2.93
CA LEU A 74 -7.46 -8.09 -3.09
C LEU A 74 -6.78 -6.89 -2.46
N ILE A 75 -6.91 -5.72 -3.08
CA ILE A 75 -6.35 -4.45 -2.60
C ILE A 75 -7.36 -3.33 -2.75
N GLY A 76 -7.21 -2.25 -1.97
CA GLY A 76 -8.02 -1.04 -2.11
C GLY A 76 -9.34 -1.05 -1.34
N GLN A 77 -9.52 -1.98 -0.38
CA GLN A 77 -10.72 -1.99 0.44
C GLN A 77 -10.84 -0.71 1.28
N ARG A 78 -12.07 -0.28 1.55
CA ARG A 78 -12.41 0.90 2.36
C ARG A 78 -13.48 0.61 3.42
N LEU A 79 -13.66 -0.67 3.77
CA LEU A 79 -14.66 -1.13 4.73
C LEU A 79 -14.24 -0.87 6.18
N GLY A 80 -12.95 -0.95 6.47
CA GLY A 80 -12.41 -0.72 7.81
C GLY A 80 -10.95 -1.12 7.93
N MET A 81 -10.39 -0.93 9.11
CA MET A 81 -9.01 -1.33 9.41
C MET A 81 -8.86 -2.85 9.31
N SER A 82 -7.75 -3.30 8.75
CA SER A 82 -7.35 -4.71 8.81
C SER A 82 -6.81 -5.06 10.21
N TYR A 83 -6.52 -6.35 10.41
CA TYR A 83 -5.81 -6.80 11.60
C TYR A 83 -4.42 -6.15 11.73
N PHE A 84 -3.67 -6.05 10.63
CA PHE A 84 -2.33 -5.47 10.67
C PHE A 84 -2.35 -3.95 10.84
N ASP A 85 -3.36 -3.25 10.30
CA ASP A 85 -3.57 -1.82 10.60
C ASP A 85 -3.72 -1.61 12.12
N TYR A 86 -4.53 -2.45 12.78
CA TYR A 86 -4.73 -2.41 14.24
C TYR A 86 -3.42 -2.69 15.00
N VAL A 87 -2.68 -3.74 14.63
CA VAL A 87 -1.41 -4.10 15.29
C VAL A 87 -0.40 -2.96 15.17
N THR A 88 -0.22 -2.41 13.97
CA THR A 88 0.75 -1.32 13.75
C THR A 88 0.38 -0.08 14.55
N ILE A 89 -0.90 0.31 14.58
CA ILE A 89 -1.35 1.47 15.37
C ILE A 89 -1.14 1.21 16.86
N ASN A 90 -1.51 0.05 17.39
CA ASN A 90 -1.30 -0.27 18.79
C ASN A 90 0.17 -0.21 19.18
N GLN A 91 1.07 -0.75 18.35
CA GLN A 91 2.51 -0.70 18.58
C GLN A 91 3.05 0.73 18.53
N MET A 92 2.58 1.56 17.59
CA MET A 92 2.96 2.97 17.51
C MET A 92 2.59 3.78 18.74
N TYR A 93 1.50 3.42 19.42
CA TYR A 93 0.94 4.19 20.54
C TYR A 93 1.00 3.46 21.90
N GLY A 94 1.65 2.30 21.97
CA GLY A 94 1.85 1.54 23.21
C GLY A 94 0.57 0.98 23.83
N CYS A 95 -0.36 0.52 22.99
CA CYS A 95 -1.65 -0.07 23.38
C CYS A 95 -1.65 -1.60 23.32
#